data_AF-A0A7Y7WCJ0-F1
#
_entry.id   AF-A0A7Y7WCJ0-F1
#
_cell.length_a   1.000
_cell.length_b   1.000
_cell.length_c   1.000
_cell.angle_alpha   90.00
_cell.angle_beta   90.00
_cell.angle_gamma   90.00
#
_symmetry.space_group_name_H-M   'P 1'
#
loop_
_entity.id
_entity.type
_entity.pdbx_description
1 polymer ?
#
loop_
_entity_poly.entity_id
_entity_poly.type
_entity_poly.pdbx_seq_one_letter_code
_entity_poly.pdbx_strand_id
1 'polypeptide(L)'
;MFKITPNPPITEDLASPAFRLAAERAFAHYELPATRTSPRKRQSRNTEETLLHIYEILQSASATAYESADNLQGPQRKLALGAVHLIDMAQQKMDGLLDEQHTATV
;
A
#
# COMPACT_ATOMS: atom_id res chain seq x y z
N MET A 1 -44.50 10.38 -20.51
CA MET A 1 -43.90 10.25 -19.18
C MET A 1 -42.98 11.45 -18.96
N PHE A 2 -43.46 12.51 -18.28
CA PHE A 2 -42.59 13.62 -17.90
C PHE A 2 -41.69 13.13 -16.78
N LYS A 3 -40.39 12.97 -17.07
CA LYS A 3 -39.40 12.81 -16.01
C LYS A 3 -39.38 14.14 -15.28
N ILE A 4 -39.77 14.14 -14.00
CA ILE A 4 -39.52 15.27 -13.11
C ILE A 4 -38.00 15.36 -13.05
N THR A 5 -37.41 16.21 -13.88
CA THR A 5 -35.99 16.49 -13.82
C THR A 5 -35.82 17.38 -12.60
N PRO A 6 -35.22 16.90 -11.50
CA PRO A 6 -34.97 17.77 -10.36
C PRO A 6 -34.11 18.93 -10.85
N ASN A 7 -34.47 20.15 -10.44
CA ASN A 7 -33.64 21.31 -10.71
C ASN A 7 -32.23 21.02 -10.21
N PRO A 8 -31.18 21.30 -11.01
CA PRO A 8 -29.83 21.18 -10.51
C PRO A 8 -29.72 22.04 -9.25
N PRO A 9 -29.01 21.56 -8.20
CA PRO A 9 -28.85 22.34 -7.00
C PRO A 9 -28.27 23.69 -7.39
N ILE A 10 -28.93 24.76 -6.93
CA ILE A 10 -28.38 26.11 -7.00
C ILE A 10 -26.97 25.98 -6.43
N THR A 11 -25.97 26.55 -7.10
CA THR A 11 -24.59 26.57 -6.61
C THR A 11 -24.57 27.41 -5.34
N GLU A 12 -25.03 26.82 -4.23
CA GLU A 12 -24.99 27.42 -2.92
C GLU A 12 -23.52 27.71 -2.65
N ASP A 13 -23.27 28.98 -2.37
CA ASP A 13 -22.00 29.57 -2.07
C ASP A 13 -21.12 28.59 -1.29
N LEU A 14 -20.08 28.06 -1.93
CA LEU A 14 -19.17 27.08 -1.32
C LEU A 14 -18.49 27.66 -0.07
N ALA A 15 -18.54 28.98 0.14
CA ALA A 15 -18.06 29.67 1.33
C ALA A 15 -19.14 29.83 2.42
N SER A 16 -20.39 29.41 2.17
CA SER A 16 -21.48 29.49 3.13
C SER A 16 -21.20 28.65 4.37
N PRO A 17 -21.46 29.17 5.58
CA PRO A 17 -21.30 28.41 6.81
C PRO A 17 -22.21 27.17 6.84
N ALA A 18 -23.37 27.22 6.18
CA ALA A 18 -24.29 26.09 6.08
C ALA A 18 -23.71 24.95 5.24
N PHE A 19 -23.07 25.27 4.11
CA PHE A 19 -22.39 24.29 3.26
C PHE A 19 -21.25 23.60 4.01
N ARG A 20 -20.42 24.38 4.72
CA ARG A 20 -19.34 23.83 5.55
C ARG A 20 -19.87 22.89 6.63
N LEU A 21 -20.95 23.25 7.29
CA LEU A 21 -21.55 22.46 8.37
C LEU A 21 -22.23 21.19 7.84
N ALA A 22 -22.85 21.26 6.66
CA ALA A 22 -23.35 20.08 5.94
C ALA A 22 -22.22 19.14 5.50
N ALA A 23 -21.10 19.68 5.03
CA ALA A 23 -19.91 18.90 4.69
C ALA A 23 -19.31 18.22 5.93
N GLU A 24 -19.15 18.95 7.04
CA GLU A 24 -18.69 18.38 8.31
C GLU A 24 -19.62 17.26 8.82
N ARG A 25 -20.93 17.46 8.75
CA ARG A 25 -21.92 16.43 9.12
C ARG A 25 -21.86 15.21 8.22
N ALA A 26 -21.67 15.40 6.92
CA ALA A 26 -21.49 14.30 5.98
C ALA A 26 -20.19 13.52 6.29
N PHE A 27 -19.07 14.21 6.53
CA PHE A 27 -17.82 13.56 6.91
C PHE A 27 -17.93 12.78 8.22
N ALA A 28 -18.65 13.32 9.21
CA ALA A 28 -18.92 12.62 10.47
C ALA A 28 -19.76 11.35 10.28
N HIS A 29 -20.69 11.33 9.32
CA HIS A 29 -21.56 10.19 9.04
C HIS A 29 -20.85 9.05 8.30
N TYR A 30 -19.84 9.36 7.50
CA TYR A 30 -19.12 8.35 6.71
C TYR A 30 -17.90 7.75 7.43
N GLU A 31 -17.69 8.08 8.71
CA GLU A 31 -16.49 7.67 9.48
C GLU A 31 -15.19 7.84 8.70
N LEU A 32 -15.17 8.81 7.76
CA LEU A 32 -14.02 9.05 6.92
C LEU A 32 -12.90 9.52 7.84
N PRO A 33 -11.72 8.87 7.83
CA PRO A 33 -10.64 9.23 8.73
C PRO A 33 -10.35 10.71 8.49
N ALA A 34 -10.60 11.52 9.52
CA ALA A 34 -10.48 12.96 9.45
C ALA A 34 -9.18 13.28 8.73
N THR A 35 -9.26 13.99 7.61
CA THR A 35 -8.10 14.42 6.83
C THR A 35 -7.31 15.44 7.63
N ARG A 36 -6.70 14.98 8.72
CA ARG A 36 -5.54 15.62 9.30
C ARG A 36 -4.48 15.42 8.24
N THR A 37 -4.00 16.53 7.70
CA THR A 37 -2.70 16.60 7.03
C THR A 37 -1.64 16.11 8.01
N SER A 38 -1.58 14.80 8.20
CA SER A 38 -0.67 14.14 9.10
C SER A 38 0.64 13.94 8.34
N PRO A 39 1.79 14.15 8.99
CA PRO A 39 3.09 13.77 8.42
C PRO A 39 3.15 12.29 7.99
N ARG A 40 2.19 11.44 8.44
CA ARG A 40 1.98 10.06 7.98
C ARG A 40 1.91 9.91 6.46
N LYS A 41 1.29 10.85 5.72
CA LYS A 41 1.17 10.72 4.24
C LYS A 41 2.50 10.85 3.49
N ARG A 42 3.50 11.52 4.08
CA ARG A 42 4.86 11.58 3.52
C ARG A 42 5.69 10.37 3.95
N GLN A 43 5.50 9.89 5.17
CA GLN A 43 6.18 8.68 5.66
C GLN A 43 5.74 7.43 4.90
N SER A 44 4.45 7.28 4.60
CA SER A 44 3.92 6.12 3.86
C SER A 44 4.46 6.00 2.44
N ARG A 45 4.68 7.14 1.76
CA ARG A 45 5.26 7.15 0.41
C ARG A 45 6.70 6.64 0.41
N ASN A 46 7.47 7.05 1.41
CA ASN A 46 8.86 6.59 1.55
C ASN A 46 8.93 5.11 1.92
N THR A 47 8.00 4.59 2.72
CA THR A 47 7.99 3.17 3.09
C THR A 47 7.59 2.26 1.94
N GLU A 48 6.55 2.61 1.18
CA GLU A 48 6.13 1.85 0.00
C GLU A 48 7.25 1.79 -1.06
N GLU A 49 7.88 2.93 -1.37
CA GLU A 49 9.00 3.01 -2.29
C GLU A 49 10.22 2.19 -1.79
N THR A 50 10.50 2.22 -0.48
CA THR A 50 11.55 1.40 0.12
C THR A 50 11.24 -0.09 0.02
N LEU A 51 9.99 -0.50 0.27
CA LEU A 51 9.59 -1.91 0.20
C LEU A 51 9.64 -2.44 -1.23
N LEU A 52 9.20 -1.64 -2.20
CA LEU A 52 9.36 -1.96 -3.63
C LEU A 52 10.84 -2.14 -3.99
N HIS A 53 11.70 -1.22 -3.54
CA HIS A 53 13.13 -1.33 -3.79
C HIS A 53 13.75 -2.60 -3.17
N ILE A 54 13.37 -2.96 -1.93
CA ILE A 54 13.83 -4.21 -1.31
C ILE A 54 13.30 -5.41 -2.10
N TYR A 55 12.04 -5.39 -2.56
CA TYR A 55 11.48 -6.46 -3.38
C TYR A 55 12.28 -6.68 -4.67
N GLU A 56 12.63 -5.60 -5.38
CA GLU A 56 13.50 -5.66 -6.57
C GLU A 56 14.87 -6.28 -6.26
N ILE A 57 15.49 -5.89 -5.13
CA ILE A 57 16.76 -6.48 -4.68
C ILE A 57 16.60 -7.98 -4.42
N LEU A 58 15.53 -8.40 -3.73
CA LEU A 58 15.28 -9.81 -3.43
C LEU A 58 15.03 -10.63 -4.70
N GLN A 59 14.31 -10.09 -5.68
CA GLN A 59 14.11 -10.74 -6.98
C GLN A 59 15.43 -10.89 -7.76
N SER A 60 16.25 -9.85 -7.79
CA SER A 60 17.58 -9.89 -8.42
C SER A 60 18.51 -10.89 -7.72
N ALA A 61 18.50 -10.92 -6.39
CA ALA A 61 19.26 -11.89 -5.59
C ALA A 61 18.79 -13.33 -5.85
N SER A 62 17.48 -13.54 -5.96
CA SER A 62 16.90 -14.85 -6.26
C SER A 62 17.34 -15.35 -7.64
N ALA A 63 17.22 -14.51 -8.67
CA ALA A 63 17.70 -14.83 -10.01
C ALA A 63 19.20 -15.19 -10.03
N THR A 64 20.01 -14.39 -9.33
CA THR A 64 21.46 -14.65 -9.19
C THR A 64 21.74 -15.98 -8.48
N ALA A 65 20.98 -16.30 -7.42
CA ALA A 65 21.14 -17.52 -6.66
C ALA A 65 20.70 -18.76 -7.45
N TYR A 66 19.61 -18.67 -8.23
CA TYR A 66 19.19 -19.73 -9.14
C TYR A 66 20.21 -19.97 -10.25
N GLU A 67 20.68 -18.92 -10.91
CA GLU A 67 21.72 -19.04 -11.94
C GLU A 67 23.03 -19.61 -11.37
N SER A 68 23.39 -19.23 -10.14
CA SER A 68 24.51 -19.84 -9.43
C SER A 68 24.25 -21.33 -9.13
N ALA A 69 23.04 -21.69 -8.68
CA ALA A 69 22.67 -23.07 -8.36
C ALA A 69 22.67 -23.98 -9.60
N ASP A 70 22.26 -23.47 -10.75
CA ASP A 70 22.24 -24.23 -12.01
C ASP A 70 23.65 -24.56 -12.53
N ASN A 71 24.63 -23.71 -12.23
CA ASN A 71 26.03 -23.94 -12.55
C ASN A 71 26.75 -24.87 -11.55
N LEU A 72 26.09 -25.29 -10.47
CA LEU A 72 26.66 -26.11 -9.40
C LEU A 72 26.03 -27.50 -9.33
N GLN A 73 26.71 -28.45 -8.69
CA GLN A 73 26.19 -29.80 -8.45
C GLN A 73 26.40 -30.25 -7.00
N GLY A 74 25.65 -31.28 -6.58
CA GLY A 74 25.82 -31.93 -5.28
C GLY A 74 25.62 -30.98 -4.08
N PRO A 75 26.49 -31.03 -3.06
CA PRO A 75 26.36 -30.21 -1.85
C PRO A 75 26.41 -28.69 -2.11
N GLN A 76 27.19 -28.24 -3.09
CA GLN A 76 27.31 -26.80 -3.41
C GLN A 76 26.01 -26.26 -4.02
N ARG A 77 25.35 -27.04 -4.87
CA ARG A 77 24.00 -26.71 -5.37
C ARG A 77 23.00 -26.61 -4.24
N LYS A 78 23.04 -27.56 -3.28
CA LYS A 78 22.17 -27.50 -2.09
C LYS A 78 22.38 -26.23 -1.26
N LEU A 79 23.63 -25.79 -1.12
CA LEU A 79 23.95 -24.54 -0.42
C LEU A 79 23.38 -23.32 -1.17
N ALA A 80 23.54 -23.25 -2.50
CA ALA A 80 22.99 -22.17 -3.32
C ALA A 80 21.45 -22.13 -3.27
N LEU A 81 20.79 -23.28 -3.33
CA LEU A 81 19.33 -23.38 -3.12
C LEU A 81 18.93 -23.01 -1.68
N GLY A 82 19.81 -23.21 -0.70
CA GLY A 82 19.62 -22.70 0.65
C GLY A 82 19.57 -21.16 0.69
N ALA A 83 20.38 -20.47 -0.12
CA ALA A 83 20.32 -19.03 -0.25
C ALA A 83 18.98 -18.57 -0.87
N VAL A 84 18.47 -19.25 -1.89
CA VAL A 84 17.13 -19.02 -2.44
C VAL A 84 16.07 -19.15 -1.34
N HIS A 85 16.13 -20.22 -0.54
CA HIS A 85 15.17 -20.42 0.55
C HIS A 85 15.20 -19.29 1.58
N LEU A 86 16.40 -18.76 1.92
CA LEU A 86 16.53 -17.60 2.81
C LEU A 86 15.92 -16.34 2.19
N ILE A 87 16.04 -16.17 0.87
CA ILE A 87 15.42 -15.04 0.14
C ILE A 87 13.89 -15.16 0.19
N ASP A 88 13.33 -16.34 -0.03
CA ASP A 88 11.88 -16.58 0.07
C ASP A 88 11.36 -16.29 1.49
N MET A 89 12.11 -16.70 2.52
CA MET A 89 11.76 -16.37 3.91
C MET A 89 11.80 -14.86 4.18
N ALA A 90 12.73 -14.14 3.57
CA ALA A 90 12.78 -12.68 3.68
C ALA A 90 11.57 -12.01 3.01
N GLN A 91 11.14 -12.52 1.85
CA GLN A 91 9.92 -12.06 1.17
C GLN A 91 8.68 -12.30 2.02
N GLN A 92 8.50 -13.49 2.59
CA GLN A 92 7.36 -13.79 3.49
C GLN A 92 7.31 -12.87 4.71
N LYS A 93 8.48 -12.51 5.27
CA LYS A 93 8.55 -11.53 6.36
C LYS A 93 8.15 -10.13 5.92
N MET A 94 8.53 -9.72 4.71
CA MET A 94 8.12 -8.44 4.12
C MET A 94 6.61 -8.39 3.93
N ASP A 95 6.02 -9.46 3.37
CA ASP A 95 4.57 -9.56 3.15
C ASP A 95 3.82 -9.47 4.48
N GLY A 96 4.30 -10.15 5.53
CA GLY A 96 3.73 -10.03 6.88
C GLY A 96 3.76 -8.61 7.45
N LEU A 97 4.81 -7.84 7.17
CA LEU A 97 4.88 -6.43 7.59
C LEU A 97 3.87 -5.55 6.85
N LEU A 98 3.56 -5.87 5.58
CA LEU A 98 2.53 -5.18 4.80
C LEU A 98 1.12 -5.46 5.35
N ASP A 99 0.85 -6.70 5.74
CA ASP A 99 -0.41 -7.10 6.35
C ASP A 99 -0.65 -6.42 7.72
N GLU A 100 0.41 -6.30 8.53
CA GLU A 100 0.38 -5.55 9.80
C GLU A 100 0.11 -4.05 9.58
N GLN A 101 0.65 -3.44 8.52
CA GLN A 101 0.39 -2.05 8.18
C GLN A 101 -1.08 -1.82 7.77
N HIS A 102 -1.67 -2.74 7.01
CA HIS A 102 -3.07 -2.65 6.58
C HIS A 102 -4.04 -2.76 7.76
N THR A 103 -3.80 -3.71 8.67
CA THR A 103 -4.65 -3.93 9.85
C THR A 103 -4.56 -2.81 10.88
N ALA A 104 -3.43 -2.11 11.01
CA ALA A 104 -3.28 -0.96 11.90
C ALA A 104 -4.03 0.30 11.44
N THR A 105 -4.60 0.29 10.23
CA THR A 105 -5.33 1.43 9.64
C THR A 105 -6.85 1.25 9.59
N VAL A 106 -7.37 0.11 10.06
CA VAL A 106 -8.81 -0.18 10.24
C VAL A 106 -9.18 -0.04 11.71
#